data_AF-A0A3M1E5J9-F1
#
_entry.id   AF-A0A3M1E5J9-F1
#
_cell.length_a   1.000
_cell.length_b   1.000
_cell.length_c   1.000
_cell.angle_alpha   90.00
_cell.angle_beta   90.00
_cell.angle_gamma   90.00
#
_symmetry.space_group_name_H-M   'P 1'
#
loop_
_entity.id
_entity.type
_entity.pdbx_description
1 polymer ?
#
loop_
_entity_poly.entity_id
_entity_poly.type
_entity_poly.pdbx_seq_one_letter_code
_entity_poly.pdbx_strand_id
1 'polypeptide(L)' 'MVTKEKIRAEIEKVDEAYLDELYRLIQSFVQRKQSSKSSGVLSKLQEVRIDGPVDFAKNHDFYVTGE' A
#
# COMPACT_ATOMS: atom_id res chain seq x y z
N MET A 1 -16.13 -3.58 -22.21
CA MET A 1 -15.42 -2.65 -21.30
C MET A 1 -16.44 -1.82 -20.54
N VAL A 2 -16.24 -1.62 -19.24
CA VAL A 2 -17.06 -0.69 -18.44
C VAL A 2 -16.56 0.73 -18.71
N THR A 3 -17.46 1.63 -19.13
CA THR A 3 -17.14 3.04 -19.38
C THR A 3 -17.48 3.87 -18.15
N LYS A 4 -16.86 5.06 -18.04
CA LYS A 4 -17.16 6.01 -16.96
C LYS A 4 -18.63 6.44 -16.95
N GLU A 5 -19.25 6.50 -18.13
CA GLU A 5 -20.67 6.82 -18.28
C GLU A 5 -21.57 5.76 -17.65
N LYS A 6 -21.25 4.47 -17.80
CA LYS A 6 -22.01 3.39 -17.15
C LYS A 6 -21.89 3.45 -15.62
N ILE A 7 -20.72 3.81 -15.10
CA ILE A 7 -20.52 3.98 -13.65
C ILE A 7 -21.34 5.17 -13.14
N ARG A 8 -21.33 6.31 -13.84
CA ARG A 8 -22.14 7.48 -13.46
C ARG A 8 -23.63 7.17 -13.44
N ALA A 9 -24.14 6.50 -14.48
CA ALA A 9 -25.54 6.11 -14.56
C ALA A 9 -25.98 5.15 -13.45
N GLU A 10 -25.06 4.32 -12.92
CA GLU A 10 -25.35 3.46 -11.78
C GLU A 10 -25.31 4.23 -10.46
N ILE A 11 -24.38 5.19 -10.31
CA ILE A 11 -24.31 6.07 -9.13
C ILE A 11 -25.58 6.92 -9.00
N GLU A 12 -26.14 7.42 -10.10
CA GLU A 12 -27.38 8.23 -10.06
C GLU A 12 -28.63 7.44 -9.63
N LYS A 13 -28.58 6.10 -9.65
CA LYS A 13 -29.67 5.25 -9.14
C LYS A 13 -29.53 4.93 -7.66
N VAL A 14 -28.38 5.24 -7.06
CA VAL A 14 -28.13 4.98 -5.64
C VAL A 14 -28.77 6.09 -4.83
N ASP A 15 -29.54 5.68 -3.82
CA ASP A 15 -30.18 6.60 -2.90
C ASP A 15 -29.14 7.41 -2.11
N GLU A 16 -29.46 8.67 -1.81
CA GLU A 16 -28.55 9.63 -1.20
C GLU A 16 -27.98 9.11 0.12
N ALA A 17 -28.75 8.30 0.86
CA ALA A 17 -28.35 7.66 2.10
C ALA A 17 -27.14 6.71 1.97
N TYR A 18 -26.89 6.16 0.77
CA TYR A 18 -25.78 5.22 0.52
C TYR A 18 -24.61 5.86 -0.27
N LEU A 19 -24.73 7.13 -0.67
CA LEU A 19 -23.68 7.82 -1.41
C LEU A 19 -22.40 7.98 -0.59
N ASP A 20 -22.50 8.16 0.73
CA ASP A 20 -21.35 8.23 1.64
C ASP A 20 -20.55 6.90 1.64
N GLU A 21 -21.25 5.77 1.72
CA GLU A 21 -20.63 4.45 1.68
C GLU A 21 -19.97 4.19 0.32
N LEU A 22 -20.67 4.54 -0.76
CA LEU A 22 -20.16 4.41 -2.12
C LEU A 22 -18.92 5.28 -2.36
N TYR A 23 -18.92 6.51 -1.83
CA TYR A 23 -17.78 7.42 -1.89
C TYR A 23 -16.57 6.83 -1.16
N ARG A 24 -16.74 6.32 0.07
CA ARG A 24 -15.66 5.67 0.82
C ARG A 24 -15.08 4.46 0.07
N LEU A 25 -15.93 3.67 -0.58
CA LEU A 25 -15.51 2.51 -1.36
C LEU A 25 -14.66 2.93 -2.58
N ILE A 26 -15.11 3.94 -3.32
CA ILE A 26 -14.37 4.51 -4.47
C ILE A 26 -13.05 5.13 -3.99
N GLN A 27 -13.07 5.88 -2.90
CA GLN A 27 -11.88 6.51 -2.31
C GLN A 27 -10.83 5.46 -1.94
N SER A 28 -11.25 4.39 -1.25
CA SER A 28 -10.36 3.27 -0.88
C SER A 28 -9.77 2.59 -2.12
N PHE A 29 -10.56 2.45 -3.19
CA PHE A 29 -10.11 1.85 -4.44
C PHE A 29 -9.05 2.70 -5.14
N VAL A 30 -9.25 4.02 -5.20
CA VAL A 30 -8.29 4.96 -5.79
C VAL A 30 -6.99 4.98 -4.99
N GLN A 31 -7.06 5.06 -3.66
CA GLN A 31 -5.88 5.02 -2.79
C GLN A 31 -5.07 3.73 -2.93
N ARG A 32 -5.74 2.57 -3.03
CA ARG A 32 -5.07 1.28 -3.30
C ARG A 32 -4.35 1.26 -4.65
N LYS A 33 -4.95 1.85 -5.69
CA LYS A 33 -4.33 1.94 -7.03
C LYS A 33 -3.21 2.98 -7.12
N GLN A 34 -3.23 4.02 -6.28
CA GLN A 34 -2.14 4.98 -6.16
C GLN A 34 -0.97 4.41 -5.36
N SER A 35 -1.22 3.75 -4.23
CA SER A 35 -0.19 3.08 -3.43
C SER A 35 0.48 1.92 -4.17
N SER A 36 -0.27 1.17 -5.01
CA SER A 36 0.34 0.13 -5.86
C SER A 36 1.26 0.68 -6.96
N LYS A 37 1.23 1.99 -7.26
CA LYS A 37 2.16 2.61 -8.21
C LYS A 37 3.48 3.01 -7.57
N SER A 38 3.54 3.14 -6.24
CA SER A 38 4.76 3.55 -5.51
C SER A 38 5.50 2.41 -4.83
N SER A 39 4.93 1.20 -4.73
CA SER A 39 5.60 0.05 -4.12
C SER A 39 6.32 -0.81 -5.16
N GLY A 40 7.45 -0.33 -5.67
CA GLY A 40 8.41 -1.22 -6.33
C GLY A 40 8.94 -2.24 -5.32
N VAL A 41 9.43 -3.40 -5.79
CA VAL A 41 10.08 -4.41 -4.91
C VAL A 41 11.17 -3.76 -4.05
N LEU A 42 11.87 -2.76 -4.59
CA LEU A 42 12.88 -1.97 -3.88
C LEU A 42 12.32 -1.12 -2.72
N SER A 43 11.09 -0.63 -2.81
CA SER A 43 10.44 0.11 -1.71
C SER A 43 10.19 -0.78 -0.49
N LYS A 44 9.88 -2.07 -0.72
CA LYS A 44 9.76 -3.06 0.36
C LYS A 44 11.11 -3.44 0.96
N LEU A 45 12.19 -3.44 0.17
CA LEU A 45 13.55 -3.63 0.69
C LEU A 45 14.00 -2.46 1.56
N GLN A 46 13.56 -1.23 1.26
CA GLN A 46 13.90 -0.04 2.06
C GLN A 46 13.23 -0.02 3.44
N GLU A 47 12.07 -0.67 3.59
CA GLU A 47 11.42 -0.86 4.91
C GLU A 47 12.20 -1.84 5.82
N VAL A 48 13.07 -2.68 5.26
CA VAL A 48 13.94 -3.55 6.05
C VAL A 48 15.12 -2.72 6.57
N ARG A 49 14.90 -2.05 7.70
CA ARG A 49 16.01 -1.50 8.51
C ARG A 49 16.74 -2.67 9.17
N ILE A 50 18.00 -2.86 8.77
CA ILE A 50 18.92 -3.72 9.52
C ILE A 50 19.34 -2.91 10.76
N ASP A 51 18.60 -3.05 11.86
CA ASP A 51 19.02 -2.57 13.18
C ASP A 51 20.12 -3.52 13.69
N GLY A 52 21.36 -3.20 13.32
CA GLY A 52 22.56 -3.90 13.77
C GLY A 52 23.55 -2.91 14.38
N PRO A 53 24.43 -3.36 15.30
CA PRO A 53 25.52 -2.54 15.80
C PRO A 53 26.37 -2.00 14.65
N VAL A 54 26.95 -0.79 14.82
CA VAL A 54 27.75 -0.13 13.77
C VAL A 54 28.90 -1.03 13.28
N ASP A 55 29.42 -1.90 14.15
CA ASP A 55 30.47 -2.86 13.87
C ASP A 55 29.99 -4.24 13.40
N PHE A 56 28.70 -4.43 13.10
CA PHE A 56 28.14 -5.73 12.69
C PHE A 56 28.88 -6.34 11.49
N ALA A 57 29.21 -5.52 10.50
CA ALA A 57 29.96 -5.97 9.31
C ALA A 57 31.42 -6.33 9.61
N LYS A 58 32.00 -5.81 10.71
CA LYS A 58 33.40 -6.00 11.09
C LYS A 58 33.59 -7.15 12.08
N ASN A 59 32.58 -7.41 12.89
CA ASN A 59 32.59 -8.38 13.99
C ASN A 59 31.56 -9.50 13.76
N HIS A 60 31.32 -9.86 12.50
CA HIS A 60 30.29 -10.84 12.11
C HIS A 60 30.40 -12.16 12.88
N ASP A 61 31.62 -12.66 13.10
CA ASP A 61 31.88 -13.89 13.86
C ASP A 61 31.27 -13.87 15.28
N PHE A 62 31.38 -12.75 16.01
CA PHE A 62 30.82 -12.62 17.36
C PHE A 62 29.29 -12.71 17.38
N TYR A 63 28.63 -12.14 16.37
CA TYR A 63 27.17 -12.16 16.28
C TYR A 63 26.63 -13.49 15.72
N VAL A 64 27.44 -14.25 14.99
CA VAL A 64 27.07 -15.59 14.50
C VAL A 64 27.24 -16.64 15.60
N THR A 65 28.23 -16.50 16.48
CA THR A 65 28.49 -17.48 17.56
C THR A 65 27.79 -17.16 18.87
N GLY A 66 27.27 -15.95 19.05
CA GLY A 66 26.39 -15.60 20.17
C GLY A 66 27.07 -15.46 21.53
N GLU A 67 28.34 -15.06 21.56
CA GLU A 67 29.05 -14.68 22.81
C GLU A 67 29.02 -13.16 23.03
#